data_AF-A0A7L0EEW9-F1
#
_entry.id   AF-A0A7L0EEW9-F1
#
_cell.length_a   1.000
_cell.length_b   1.000
_cell.length_c   1.000
_cell.angle_alpha   90.00
_cell.angle_beta   90.00
_cell.angle_gamma   90.00
#
_symmetry.space_group_name_H-M   'P 1'
#
loop_
_entity.id
_entity.type
_entity.pdbx_description
1 polymer ?
#
loop_
_entity_poly.entity_id
_entity_poly.type
_entity_poly.pdbx_seq_one_letter_code
_entity_poly.pdbx_strand_id
1 'polypeptide(L)'
;VSLNAWFWSTVFHTRDTAVTEKLDYFCASAVVLHSVYLCCVRTLGLRRPALISIFRAFLLLFLACHISYLTLVRFDYGYNMAANAAIGLLNVAWWLRWCLQNRPRLPHVWKCAAVVLLLQALALLELLDFPPLFWVLDAHALWHIGTIPLNVLFYSFLVDDSLYLLKANSDLFKAD
;
A
#
# COMPACT_ATOMS: atom_id res chain seq x y z
N VAL A 1 -3.75 8.89 -3.56
CA VAL A 1 -3.93 7.49 -4.03
C VAL A 1 -4.95 6.76 -3.17
N SER A 2 -4.70 6.56 -1.87
CA SER A 2 -5.59 5.77 -1.00
C SER A 2 -7.03 6.28 -0.89
N LEU A 3 -7.24 7.61 -0.78
CA LEU A 3 -8.60 8.19 -0.77
C LEU A 3 -9.38 7.89 -2.06
N ASN A 4 -8.70 7.91 -3.21
CA ASN A 4 -9.33 7.61 -4.49
C ASN A 4 -9.70 6.12 -4.58
N ALA A 5 -8.86 5.23 -4.06
CA ALA A 5 -9.17 3.81 -3.98
C ALA A 5 -10.39 3.54 -3.09
N TRP A 6 -10.44 4.12 -1.90
CA TRP A 6 -11.61 4.01 -1.02
C TRP A 6 -12.89 4.58 -1.66
N PHE A 7 -12.78 5.70 -2.37
CA PHE A 7 -13.90 6.27 -3.10
C PHE A 7 -14.45 5.31 -4.16
N TRP A 8 -13.60 4.82 -5.06
CA TRP A 8 -14.04 3.89 -6.12
C TRP A 8 -14.52 2.55 -5.57
N SER A 9 -13.90 2.05 -4.50
CA SER A 9 -14.38 0.86 -3.81
C SER A 9 -15.78 1.05 -3.24
N THR A 10 -16.04 2.18 -2.59
CA THR A 10 -17.37 2.51 -2.06
C THR A 10 -18.41 2.61 -3.19
N VAL A 11 -18.05 3.25 -4.31
CA VAL A 11 -18.95 3.38 -5.46
C VAL A 11 -19.26 2.01 -6.07
N PHE A 12 -18.26 1.15 -6.26
CA PHE A 12 -18.41 -0.21 -6.78
C PHE A 12 -19.34 -1.05 -5.89
N HIS A 13 -19.10 -1.07 -4.58
CA HIS A 13 -19.92 -1.84 -3.63
C HIS A 13 -21.33 -1.27 -3.42
N THR A 14 -21.55 0.00 -3.76
CA THR A 14 -22.91 0.58 -3.80
C THR A 14 -23.63 0.22 -5.10
N ARG A 15 -22.92 0.20 -6.23
CA ARG A 15 -23.46 -0.13 -7.53
C ARG A 15 -22.39 -0.73 -8.45
N ASP A 16 -22.54 -2.02 -8.68
CA ASP A 16 -21.70 -2.77 -9.60
C ASP A 16 -22.02 -2.41 -11.06
N THR A 17 -20.99 -2.00 -11.78
CA THR A 17 -20.96 -1.82 -13.22
C THR A 17 -19.55 -2.17 -13.71
N ALA A 18 -19.43 -2.54 -14.99
CA ALA A 18 -18.12 -2.86 -15.57
C ALA A 18 -17.08 -1.71 -15.47
N VAL A 19 -17.52 -0.46 -15.32
CA VAL A 19 -16.62 0.68 -15.12
C VAL A 19 -16.22 0.81 -13.65
N THR A 20 -17.16 0.69 -12.73
CA THR A 20 -16.90 0.82 -11.29
C THR A 20 -16.03 -0.33 -10.78
N GLU A 21 -16.25 -1.55 -11.27
CA GLU A 21 -15.40 -2.72 -11.00
C GLU A 21 -13.94 -2.49 -11.44
N LYS A 22 -13.73 -2.02 -12.67
CA LYS A 22 -12.39 -1.70 -13.19
C LYS A 22 -11.70 -0.64 -12.34
N LEU A 23 -12.42 0.42 -11.98
CA LEU A 23 -11.85 1.53 -11.23
C LEU A 23 -11.47 1.13 -9.81
N ASP A 24 -12.25 0.26 -9.15
CA ASP A 24 -11.89 -0.30 -7.85
C ASP A 24 -10.56 -1.08 -7.93
N TYR A 25 -10.46 -2.04 -8.85
CA TYR A 25 -9.25 -2.85 -9.00
C TYR A 25 -8.02 -2.07 -9.45
N PHE A 26 -8.17 -1.13 -10.39
CA PHE A 26 -7.05 -0.30 -10.84
C PHE A 26 -6.56 0.63 -9.72
N CYS A 27 -7.47 1.16 -8.90
CA CYS A 27 -7.09 1.96 -7.76
C CYS A 27 -6.44 1.11 -6.65
N ALA A 28 -6.87 -0.13 -6.44
CA ALA A 28 -6.20 -1.07 -5.54
C ALA A 28 -4.75 -1.33 -5.99
N SER A 29 -4.52 -1.59 -7.28
CA SER A 29 -3.16 -1.71 -7.84
C SER A 29 -2.32 -0.45 -7.68
N ALA A 30 -2.92 0.72 -7.85
CA ALA A 30 -2.24 1.98 -7.62
C ALA A 30 -1.80 2.15 -6.15
N VAL A 31 -2.63 1.72 -5.18
CA VAL A 31 -2.27 1.76 -3.74
C VAL A 31 -1.09 0.84 -3.44
N VAL A 32 -1.08 -0.39 -3.96
CA VAL A 32 0.01 -1.34 -3.75
C VAL A 32 1.33 -0.80 -4.32
N LEU A 33 1.32 -0.32 -5.56
CA LEU A 33 2.51 0.28 -6.19
C LEU A 33 2.97 1.55 -5.49
N HIS A 34 2.03 2.36 -4.99
CA HIS A 34 2.37 3.55 -4.22
C HIS A 34 3.07 3.19 -2.90
N SER A 35 2.68 2.10 -2.22
CA SER A 35 3.40 1.61 -1.04
C SER A 35 4.85 1.21 -1.38
N VAL A 36 5.06 0.50 -2.50
CA VAL A 36 6.40 0.14 -2.97
C VAL A 36 7.25 1.39 -3.23
N TYR A 37 6.65 2.41 -3.88
CA TYR A 37 7.29 3.70 -4.09
C TYR A 37 7.70 4.36 -2.76
N LEU A 38 6.79 4.42 -1.77
CA LEU A 38 7.08 4.99 -0.45
C LEU A 38 8.22 4.25 0.26
N CYS A 39 8.24 2.92 0.20
CA CYS A 39 9.31 2.12 0.80
C CYS A 39 10.67 2.41 0.16
N CYS A 40 10.70 2.55 -1.18
CA CYS A 40 11.89 2.92 -1.93
C CYS A 40 12.41 4.31 -1.55
N VAL A 41 11.53 5.31 -1.54
CA VAL A 41 11.85 6.69 -1.10
C VAL A 41 12.41 6.67 0.32
N ARG A 42 11.80 5.91 1.22
CA ARG A 42 12.23 5.86 2.62
C ARG A 42 13.56 5.14 2.82
N THR A 43 13.87 4.13 1.99
CA THR A 43 15.10 3.32 2.06
C THR A 43 16.28 4.03 1.42
N LEU A 44 16.12 4.56 0.21
CA LEU A 44 17.19 5.24 -0.52
C LEU A 44 17.39 6.69 -0.06
N GLY A 45 16.38 7.25 0.60
CA GLY A 45 16.32 8.65 1.01
C GLY A 45 16.33 9.60 -0.19
N LEU A 46 16.04 10.88 0.06
CA LEU A 46 16.19 11.95 -0.94
C LEU A 46 17.64 12.16 -1.42
N ARG A 47 18.59 11.31 -0.99
CA ARG A 47 20.01 11.36 -1.37
C ARG A 47 20.23 11.13 -2.87
N ARG A 48 19.33 10.39 -3.54
CA ARG A 48 19.44 10.06 -4.98
C ARG A 48 18.14 10.41 -5.72
N PRO A 49 17.81 11.70 -5.91
CA PRO A 49 16.53 12.13 -6.48
C PRO A 49 16.32 11.65 -7.92
N ALA A 50 17.40 11.49 -8.70
CA ALA A 50 17.34 10.95 -10.05
C ALA A 50 16.87 9.48 -10.06
N LEU A 51 17.43 8.62 -9.19
CA LEU A 51 17.02 7.22 -9.10
C LEU A 51 15.57 7.08 -8.63
N ILE A 52 15.13 7.89 -7.68
CA ILE A 52 13.72 7.91 -7.23
C ILE A 52 12.80 8.31 -8.38
N SER A 53 13.21 9.29 -9.18
CA SER A 53 12.42 9.77 -10.33
C SER A 53 12.31 8.71 -11.42
N ILE A 54 13.41 8.02 -11.73
CA ILE A 54 13.43 6.88 -12.68
C ILE A 54 12.54 5.76 -12.16
N PHE A 55 12.67 5.39 -10.88
CA PHE A 55 11.86 4.34 -10.28
C PHE A 55 10.36 4.70 -10.28
N ARG A 56 10.01 5.95 -9.96
CA ARG A 56 8.63 6.45 -10.07
C ARG A 56 8.10 6.33 -11.49
N ALA A 57 8.88 6.74 -12.50
CA ALA A 57 8.47 6.65 -13.90
C ALA A 57 8.27 5.19 -14.32
N PHE A 58 9.15 4.28 -13.88
CA PHE A 58 9.01 2.84 -14.09
C PHE A 58 7.71 2.30 -13.48
N LEU A 59 7.39 2.63 -12.23
CA LEU A 59 6.16 2.15 -11.57
C LEU A 59 4.89 2.69 -12.26
N LEU A 60 4.92 3.95 -12.72
CA LEU A 60 3.81 4.54 -13.47
C LEU A 60 3.62 3.86 -14.84
N LEU A 61 4.72 3.60 -15.55
CA LEU A 61 4.68 2.87 -16.82
C LEU A 61 4.15 1.45 -16.61
N PHE A 62 4.63 0.75 -15.57
CA PHE A 62 4.15 -0.57 -15.21
C PHE A 62 2.64 -0.55 -14.93
N LEU A 63 2.14 0.40 -14.14
CA LEU A 63 0.71 0.57 -13.87
C LEU A 63 -0.08 0.83 -15.16
N ALA A 64 0.42 1.71 -16.02
CA ALA A 64 -0.23 2.03 -17.30
C ALA A 64 -0.31 0.80 -18.21
N CYS A 65 0.76 0.02 -18.30
CA CYS A 65 0.78 -1.24 -19.05
C CYS A 65 -0.20 -2.27 -18.46
N HIS A 66 -0.22 -2.43 -17.14
CA HIS A 66 -1.14 -3.33 -16.42
C HIS A 66 -2.60 -2.97 -16.67
N ILE A 67 -2.96 -1.69 -16.52
CA ILE A 67 -4.31 -1.17 -16.80
C ILE A 67 -4.66 -1.34 -18.29
N SER A 68 -3.73 -1.04 -19.20
CA SER A 68 -3.97 -1.17 -20.63
C SER A 68 -4.23 -2.63 -21.03
N TYR A 69 -3.48 -3.57 -20.48
CA TYR A 69 -3.70 -5.00 -20.70
C TYR A 69 -5.09 -5.44 -20.23
N LEU A 70 -5.46 -5.11 -18.99
CA LEU A 70 -6.75 -5.47 -18.42
C LEU A 70 -7.95 -4.75 -19.05
N THR A 71 -7.72 -3.59 -19.68
CA THR A 71 -8.77 -2.81 -20.35
C THR A 71 -8.96 -3.24 -21.80
N LEU A 72 -7.88 -3.46 -22.55
CA LEU A 72 -7.89 -3.62 -24.00
C LEU A 72 -7.84 -5.08 -24.47
N VAL A 73 -7.26 -5.98 -23.68
CA VAL A 73 -7.09 -7.39 -24.08
C VAL A 73 -8.17 -8.26 -23.47
N ARG A 74 -8.12 -8.44 -22.15
CA ARG A 74 -9.09 -9.23 -21.40
C ARG A 74 -9.05 -8.78 -19.96
N PHE A 75 -10.21 -8.46 -19.42
CA PHE A 75 -10.34 -8.20 -18.00
C PHE A 75 -10.37 -9.54 -17.26
N ASP A 76 -9.28 -9.88 -16.59
CA ASP A 76 -9.10 -11.09 -15.81
C ASP A 76 -8.85 -10.72 -14.35
N TYR A 77 -9.86 -10.99 -13.52
CA TYR A 77 -9.81 -10.71 -12.09
C TYR A 77 -8.72 -11.53 -11.38
N GLY A 78 -8.58 -12.82 -11.72
CA GLY A 78 -7.60 -13.70 -11.11
C GLY A 78 -6.18 -13.25 -11.39
N TYR A 79 -5.92 -12.79 -12.62
CA TYR A 79 -4.64 -12.15 -12.97
C TYR A 79 -4.39 -10.88 -12.14
N ASN A 80 -5.39 -9.99 -12.03
CA ASN A 80 -5.25 -8.76 -11.25
C ASN A 80 -4.95 -9.05 -9.78
N MET A 81 -5.67 -10.00 -9.18
CA MET A 81 -5.46 -10.42 -7.80
C MET A 81 -4.06 -11.02 -7.61
N ALA A 82 -3.64 -11.93 -8.49
CA ALA A 82 -2.31 -12.54 -8.45
C ALA A 82 -1.18 -11.51 -8.59
N ALA A 83 -1.32 -10.55 -9.50
CA ALA A 83 -0.35 -9.47 -9.70
C ALA A 83 -0.24 -8.59 -8.44
N ASN A 84 -1.36 -8.16 -7.87
CA ASN A 84 -1.38 -7.37 -6.64
C ASN A 84 -0.83 -8.13 -5.44
N ALA A 85 -1.17 -9.42 -5.30
CA ALA A 85 -0.64 -10.28 -4.24
C ALA A 85 0.88 -10.44 -4.35
N ALA A 86 1.41 -10.69 -5.56
CA ALA A 86 2.84 -10.82 -5.78
C ALA A 86 3.61 -9.53 -5.42
N ILE A 87 3.12 -8.37 -5.88
CA ILE A 87 3.73 -7.07 -5.56
C ILE A 87 3.58 -6.75 -4.07
N GLY A 88 2.44 -7.11 -3.47
CA GLY A 88 2.18 -7.00 -2.04
C GLY A 88 3.19 -7.79 -1.19
N LEU A 89 3.49 -9.03 -1.56
CA LEU A 89 4.49 -9.85 -0.88
C LEU A 89 5.90 -9.24 -0.97
N LEU A 90 6.27 -8.72 -2.14
CA LEU A 90 7.53 -8.00 -2.31
C LEU A 90 7.60 -6.74 -1.43
N ASN A 91 6.51 -5.98 -1.39
CA ASN A 91 6.37 -4.77 -0.56
C ASN A 91 6.55 -5.10 0.93
N VAL A 92 5.94 -6.18 1.40
CA VAL A 92 6.05 -6.65 2.80
C VAL A 92 7.46 -7.06 3.13
N ALA A 93 8.09 -7.89 2.28
CA ALA A 93 9.46 -8.32 2.49
C ALA A 93 10.41 -7.13 2.58
N TRP A 94 10.20 -6.09 1.75
CA TRP A 94 10.99 -4.88 1.78
C TRP A 94 10.74 -4.06 3.06
N TRP A 95 9.48 -3.76 3.39
CA TRP A 95 9.16 -2.99 4.60
C TRP A 95 9.63 -3.68 5.88
N LEU A 96 9.47 -5.01 5.98
CA LEU A 96 9.95 -5.78 7.14
C LEU A 96 11.48 -5.76 7.22
N ARG A 97 12.19 -5.92 6.10
CA ARG A 97 13.64 -5.76 6.06
C ARG A 97 14.06 -4.38 6.55
N TRP A 98 13.40 -3.32 6.08
CA TRP A 98 13.66 -1.96 6.52
C TRP A 98 13.38 -1.79 8.02
N CYS A 99 12.28 -2.33 8.54
CA CYS A 99 11.94 -2.29 9.95
C CYS A 99 13.00 -3.00 10.80
N LEU A 100 13.43 -4.20 10.42
CA LEU A 100 14.43 -4.97 11.16
C LEU A 100 15.78 -4.25 11.22
N GLN A 101 16.21 -3.64 10.12
CA GLN A 101 17.47 -2.89 10.06
C GLN A 101 17.44 -1.60 10.90
N ASN A 102 16.27 -0.97 11.04
CA ASN A 102 16.12 0.31 11.73
C ASN A 102 15.59 0.18 13.16
N ARG A 103 15.14 -1.01 13.58
CA ARG A 103 14.65 -1.31 14.93
C ARG A 103 15.59 -0.84 16.06
N PRO A 104 16.93 -1.01 15.98
CA PRO A 104 17.81 -0.55 17.04
C PRO A 104 17.92 0.98 17.15
N ARG A 105 17.60 1.70 16.07
CA ARG A 105 17.81 3.16 15.96
C ARG A 105 16.52 3.95 16.14
N LEU A 106 15.40 3.40 15.71
CA LEU A 106 14.12 4.11 15.61
C LEU A 106 13.06 3.42 16.50
N PRO A 107 12.67 4.02 17.63
CA PRO A 107 11.73 3.41 18.57
C PRO A 107 10.31 3.29 18.00
N HIS A 108 9.91 4.11 17.03
CA HIS A 108 8.57 4.11 16.42
C HIS A 108 8.37 3.06 15.32
N VAL A 109 9.42 2.33 14.92
CA VAL A 109 9.36 1.34 13.81
C VAL A 109 8.38 0.20 14.05
N TRP A 110 8.08 -0.13 15.31
CA TRP A 110 7.09 -1.16 15.63
C TRP A 110 5.70 -0.85 15.04
N LYS A 111 5.33 0.44 14.92
CA LYS A 111 4.06 0.87 14.33
C LYS A 111 4.00 0.49 12.85
N CYS A 112 5.08 0.73 12.11
CA CYS A 112 5.19 0.33 10.71
C CYS A 112 5.15 -1.20 10.55
N ALA A 113 5.92 -1.93 11.36
CA ALA A 113 5.90 -3.38 11.32
C ALA A 113 4.52 -3.96 11.62
N ALA A 114 3.82 -3.42 12.62
CA ALA A 114 2.45 -3.80 12.96
C ALA A 114 1.49 -3.55 11.80
N VAL A 115 1.53 -2.36 11.18
CA VAL A 115 0.68 -2.04 10.01
C VAL A 115 0.95 -3.01 8.86
N VAL A 116 2.22 -3.26 8.53
CA VAL A 116 2.59 -4.13 7.39
C VAL A 116 2.12 -5.56 7.64
N LEU A 117 2.30 -6.09 8.84
CA LEU A 117 1.86 -7.46 9.18
C LEU A 117 0.34 -7.58 9.25
N LEU A 118 -0.34 -6.63 9.90
CA LEU A 118 -1.79 -6.64 10.03
C LEU A 118 -2.49 -6.44 8.69
N LEU A 119 -1.94 -5.59 7.81
CA LEU A 119 -2.47 -5.42 6.46
C LEU A 119 -2.37 -6.73 5.67
N GLN A 120 -1.30 -7.51 5.81
CA GLN A 120 -1.23 -8.84 5.19
C GLN A 120 -2.19 -9.84 5.82
N ALA A 121 -2.35 -9.81 7.14
CA ALA A 121 -3.32 -10.69 7.81
C ALA A 121 -4.75 -10.41 7.32
N LEU A 122 -5.11 -9.13 7.16
CA LEU A 122 -6.38 -8.76 6.56
C LEU A 122 -6.45 -9.22 5.10
N ALA A 123 -5.35 -9.18 4.33
CA ALA A 123 -5.37 -9.49 2.90
C ALA A 123 -5.64 -10.98 2.65
N LEU A 124 -5.39 -11.82 3.67
CA LEU A 124 -5.80 -13.21 3.65
C LEU A 124 -7.32 -13.37 3.69
N LEU A 125 -8.08 -12.42 4.26
CA LEU A 125 -9.55 -12.46 4.24
C LEU A 125 -10.04 -12.42 2.78
N GLU A 126 -9.45 -11.53 1.97
CA GLU A 126 -9.74 -11.44 0.53
C GLU A 126 -9.43 -12.75 -0.22
N LEU A 127 -8.31 -13.40 0.12
CA LEU A 127 -7.89 -14.64 -0.54
C LEU A 127 -8.68 -15.87 -0.09
N LEU A 128 -9.16 -15.87 1.15
CA LEU A 128 -9.90 -16.99 1.73
C LEU A 128 -11.38 -16.97 1.34
N ASP A 129 -11.92 -15.78 1.05
CA ASP A 129 -13.27 -15.56 0.51
C ASP A 129 -14.35 -16.44 1.15
N PHE A 130 -14.51 -16.33 2.48
CA PHE A 130 -15.47 -17.13 3.23
C PHE A 130 -16.90 -16.58 3.13
N PRO A 131 -17.93 -17.44 3.26
CA PRO A 131 -19.33 -17.02 3.14
C PRO A 131 -19.74 -16.02 4.23
N PRO A 132 -20.70 -15.12 3.96
CA PRO A 132 -21.07 -14.06 4.89
C PRO A 132 -21.55 -14.59 6.24
N LEU A 133 -20.93 -14.08 7.30
CA LEU A 133 -21.35 -14.28 8.68
C LEU A 133 -22.68 -13.58 8.91
N PHE A 134 -23.65 -14.32 9.45
CA PHE A 134 -25.01 -13.85 9.72
C PHE A 134 -25.72 -13.24 8.51
N TRP A 135 -25.27 -13.53 7.28
CA TRP A 135 -25.78 -12.91 6.04
C TRP A 135 -25.56 -11.38 5.97
N VAL A 136 -24.66 -10.83 6.79
CA VAL A 136 -24.38 -9.38 6.85
C VAL A 136 -22.91 -9.05 6.59
N LEU A 137 -21.97 -9.85 7.11
CA LEU A 137 -20.54 -9.55 7.04
C LEU A 137 -19.77 -10.65 6.31
N ASP A 138 -19.32 -10.38 5.10
CA ASP A 138 -18.41 -11.25 4.35
C ASP A 138 -16.93 -10.93 4.62
N ALA A 139 -16.06 -11.71 4.01
CA ALA A 139 -14.62 -11.55 4.12
C ALA A 139 -14.14 -10.18 3.63
N HIS A 140 -14.75 -9.69 2.53
CA HIS A 140 -14.40 -8.42 1.91
C HIS A 140 -14.78 -7.21 2.77
N ALA A 141 -15.95 -7.23 3.39
CA ALA A 141 -16.38 -6.19 4.33
C ALA A 141 -15.48 -6.14 5.56
N LEU A 142 -15.06 -7.31 6.07
CA LEU A 142 -14.11 -7.41 7.18
C LEU A 142 -12.70 -6.91 6.82
N TRP A 143 -12.26 -7.15 5.58
CA TRP A 143 -11.06 -6.53 5.02
C TRP A 143 -11.15 -5.00 5.07
N HIS A 144 -12.20 -4.40 4.50
CA HIS A 144 -12.37 -2.93 4.46
C HIS A 144 -12.38 -2.31 5.85
N ILE A 145 -13.23 -2.80 6.76
CA ILE A 145 -13.34 -2.22 8.11
C ILE A 145 -12.04 -2.38 8.90
N GLY A 146 -11.33 -3.51 8.72
CA GLY A 146 -10.06 -3.77 9.38
C GLY A 146 -8.95 -2.80 8.96
N THR A 147 -8.97 -2.32 7.72
CA THR A 147 -7.94 -1.38 7.24
C THR A 147 -8.09 0.05 7.78
N ILE A 148 -9.26 0.45 8.31
CA ILE A 148 -9.49 1.79 8.87
C ILE A 148 -8.51 2.11 10.03
N PRO A 149 -8.46 1.33 11.12
CA PRO A 149 -7.53 1.61 12.23
C PRO A 149 -6.06 1.49 11.81
N LEU A 150 -5.74 0.65 10.82
CA LEU A 150 -4.37 0.53 10.32
C LEU A 150 -3.88 1.81 9.65
N ASN A 151 -4.75 2.52 8.93
CA ASN A 151 -4.39 3.81 8.33
C ASN A 151 -4.07 4.86 9.41
N VAL A 152 -4.81 4.86 10.53
CA VAL A 152 -4.53 5.75 11.67
C VAL A 152 -3.17 5.43 12.30
N LEU A 153 -2.89 4.14 12.52
CA LEU A 153 -1.60 3.70 13.07
C LEU A 153 -0.43 4.04 12.12
N PHE A 154 -0.63 3.86 10.81
CA PHE A 154 0.38 4.19 9.81
C PHE A 154 0.63 5.71 9.76
N TYR A 155 -0.42 6.52 9.85
CA TYR A 155 -0.29 7.96 9.93
C TYR A 155 0.51 8.38 11.18
N SER A 156 0.23 7.78 12.34
CA SER A 156 1.02 8.03 13.56
C SER A 156 2.50 7.67 13.37
N PHE A 157 2.81 6.56 12.69
CA PHE A 157 4.18 6.22 12.32
C PHE A 157 4.84 7.30 11.44
N LEU A 158 4.14 7.79 10.41
CA LEU A 158 4.67 8.81 9.50
C LEU A 158 4.95 10.12 10.22
N VAL A 159 4.12 10.51 11.19
CA VAL A 159 4.34 11.70 12.02
C VAL A 159 5.62 11.55 12.85
N ASP A 160 5.75 10.45 13.60
CA ASP A 160 6.94 10.20 14.42
C ASP A 160 8.22 10.14 13.58
N ASP A 161 8.14 9.49 12.42
CA ASP A 161 9.28 9.35 11.51
C ASP A 161 9.69 10.69 10.89
N SER A 162 8.71 11.53 10.56
CA SER A 162 8.96 12.87 10.03
C SER A 162 9.58 13.80 11.09
N LEU A 163 9.10 13.73 12.33
CA LEU A 163 9.67 14.47 13.47
C LEU A 163 11.11 14.04 13.76
N TYR A 164 11.39 12.73 13.71
CA TYR A 164 12.74 12.20 13.85
C TYR A 164 13.67 12.75 12.76
N LEU A 165 13.24 12.71 11.49
CA LEU A 165 14.03 13.21 10.36
C LEU A 165 14.27 14.72 10.44
N LEU A 166 13.27 15.49 10.88
CA LEU A 166 13.41 16.93 11.09
C LEU A 166 14.47 17.25 12.16
N LYS A 167 14.42 16.54 13.29
CA LYS A 167 15.39 16.70 14.38
C LYS A 167 16.80 16.34 13.91
N ALA A 168 16.96 15.19 13.27
CA ALA A 168 18.26 14.74 12.75
C ALA A 168 18.89 15.73 11.76
N ASN A 169 18.08 16.33 10.86
CA ASN A 169 18.55 17.37 9.96
C ASN A 169 18.91 18.66 10.72
N SER A 170 18.13 19.06 11.72
CA SER A 170 18.42 20.25 12.51
C SER A 170 19.72 20.14 13.33
N ASP A 171 20.05 18.94 13.81
CA ASP A 171 21.27 18.69 14.56
C ASP A 171 22.51 18.71 13.63
N LEU A 172 22.38 18.26 12.37
CA LEU A 172 23.40 18.40 11.35
C LEU A 172 23.75 19.87 11.07
N PHE A 173 22.74 20.73 10.89
CA PHE A 173 22.96 22.16 10.63
C PHE A 173 23.55 22.95 11.81
N LYS A 174 23.47 22.42 13.04
CA LYS A 174 24.07 23.06 14.23
C LYS A 174 25.51 22.61 14.48
N ALA A 175 25.95 21.52 13.83
CA ALA A 175 27.30 20.98 13.97
C ALA A 175 28.28 21.54 12.95
N ASP A 176 27.78 22.21 11.90
CA ASP A 176 28.53 22.98 10.90
C ASP A 176 28.63 24.46 11.30
#